data_AF-N8QHF3-F1
#
_entry.id   AF-N8QHF3-F1
#
_cell.length_a   1.000
_cell.length_b   1.000
_cell.length_c   1.000
_cell.angle_alpha   90.00
_cell.angle_beta   90.00
_cell.angle_gamma   90.00
#
_symmetry.space_group_name_H-M   'P 1'
#
loop_
_entity.id
_entity.type
_entity.pdbx_description
1 polymer ?
#
loop_
_entity_poly.entity_id
_entity_poly.type
_entity_poly.pdbx_seq_one_letter_code
_entity_poly.pdbx_strand_id
1 'polypeptide(L)'
;MKKNLFILALSLPCSAYAEKTIQYSVNADIYSEPVGVHAFLNGWETPNLKKGNNAFAHGKMKLETKQDNWTVGWIWTYDYQIHFSDDMAKLYYQIENDQLIDANKYNQLELEAQHVDTVGTRFAYDWKVHPDWTIVTGATALIGRHYVDGKFQATGQTTNMTELMDRVAWL
;
A
#
# COMPACT_ATOMS: atom_id res chain seq x y z
N MET A 1 20.51 20.81 75.76
CA MET A 1 20.78 20.57 74.31
C MET A 1 19.45 20.64 73.56
N LYS A 2 19.21 21.72 72.80
CA LYS A 2 17.98 21.92 72.02
C LYS A 2 18.20 21.32 70.62
N LYS A 3 17.36 20.36 70.22
CA LYS A 3 17.33 19.81 68.86
C LYS A 3 16.51 20.75 67.97
N ASN A 4 17.16 21.44 67.03
CA ASN A 4 16.47 22.18 65.99
C ASN A 4 16.09 21.22 64.86
N LEU A 5 14.80 21.05 64.62
CA LEU A 5 14.24 20.29 63.51
C LEU A 5 14.19 21.20 62.27
N PHE A 6 15.11 21.00 61.33
CA PHE A 6 15.04 21.62 60.00
C PHE A 6 14.10 20.80 59.13
N ILE A 7 12.92 21.34 58.79
CA ILE A 7 12.02 20.75 57.79
C ILE A 7 12.43 21.32 56.43
N LEU A 8 13.04 20.48 55.60
CA LEU A 8 13.34 20.77 54.21
C LEU A 8 12.02 20.62 53.41
N ALA A 9 11.39 21.73 53.06
CA ALA A 9 10.24 21.72 52.17
C ALA A 9 10.68 21.31 50.76
N LEU A 10 10.38 20.07 50.36
CA LEU A 10 10.48 19.61 48.98
C LEU A 10 9.45 20.39 48.16
N SER A 11 9.91 21.41 47.44
CA SER A 11 9.14 22.04 46.36
C SER A 11 8.98 21.01 45.23
N LEU A 12 7.87 20.26 45.26
CA LEU A 12 7.45 19.46 44.11
C LEU A 12 7.17 20.43 42.95
N PRO A 13 7.91 20.36 41.82
CA PRO A 13 7.52 21.11 40.64
C PRO A 13 6.13 20.63 40.24
N CYS A 14 5.20 21.58 40.18
CA CYS A 14 3.87 21.38 39.63
C CYS A 14 4.06 21.09 38.14
N SER A 15 4.07 19.82 37.77
CA SER A 15 3.99 19.42 36.36
C SER A 15 2.63 19.88 35.85
N ALA A 16 2.64 20.93 35.02
CA ALA A 16 1.49 21.27 34.20
C ALA A 16 1.16 20.04 33.35
N TYR A 17 -0.07 19.53 33.47
CA TYR A 17 -0.55 18.42 32.67
C TYR A 17 -0.70 18.90 31.23
N ALA A 18 0.33 18.71 30.41
CA ALA A 18 0.20 18.75 28.96
C ALA A 18 -0.80 17.65 28.56
N GLU A 19 -1.92 18.04 27.94
CA GLU A 19 -2.95 17.10 27.51
C GLU A 19 -2.36 16.17 26.45
N LYS A 20 -2.13 14.92 26.84
CA LYS A 20 -1.59 13.88 25.96
C LYS A 20 -2.73 13.29 25.15
N THR A 21 -2.73 13.54 23.84
CA THR A 21 -3.75 12.99 22.94
C THR A 21 -3.16 11.81 22.15
N ILE A 22 -3.92 10.72 22.04
CA ILE A 22 -3.61 9.61 21.14
C ILE A 22 -4.48 9.77 19.88
N GLN A 23 -3.86 9.68 18.72
CA GLN A 23 -4.52 9.81 17.41
C GLN A 23 -4.26 8.54 16.61
N TYR A 24 -5.32 7.99 16.04
CA TYR A 24 -5.26 6.83 15.17
C TYR A 24 -5.89 7.17 13.82
N SER A 25 -5.26 6.76 12.73
CA SER A 25 -5.81 6.93 11.38
C SER A 25 -5.39 5.80 10.47
N VAL A 26 -6.31 5.41 9.58
CA VAL A 26 -6.06 4.46 8.50
C VAL A 26 -6.65 5.03 7.23
N ASN A 27 -5.87 4.98 6.16
CA ASN A 27 -6.31 5.36 4.82
C ASN A 27 -5.92 4.23 3.86
N ALA A 28 -6.76 4.00 2.86
CA ALA A 28 -6.50 3.04 1.80
C ALA A 28 -7.03 3.58 0.48
N ASP A 29 -6.18 3.57 -0.54
CA ASP A 29 -6.50 3.97 -1.91
C ASP A 29 -6.27 2.76 -2.81
N ILE A 30 -7.29 2.32 -3.53
CA ILE A 30 -7.21 1.14 -4.40
C ILE A 30 -7.78 1.49 -5.76
N TYR A 31 -7.07 1.09 -6.80
CA TYR A 31 -7.42 1.39 -8.17
C TYR A 31 -7.06 0.23 -9.10
N SER A 32 -7.90 0.02 -10.11
CA SER A 32 -7.66 -0.90 -11.20
C SER A 32 -8.32 -0.36 -12.45
N GLU A 33 -7.57 -0.27 -13.54
CA GLU A 33 -8.07 0.14 -14.84
C GLU A 33 -8.94 -0.93 -15.53
N PRO A 34 -8.49 -2.20 -15.67
CA PRO A 34 -9.19 -3.16 -16.51
C PRO A 34 -10.47 -3.72 -15.89
N VAL A 35 -10.55 -3.80 -14.56
CA VAL A 35 -11.71 -4.37 -13.85
C VAL A 35 -12.03 -3.55 -12.60
N GLY A 36 -13.25 -3.67 -12.08
CA GLY A 36 -13.61 -3.01 -10.83
C GLY A 36 -12.77 -3.54 -9.66
N VAL A 37 -12.47 -2.70 -8.66
CA VAL A 37 -11.63 -3.06 -7.50
C VAL A 37 -12.07 -4.36 -6.82
N HIS A 38 -13.38 -4.58 -6.66
CA HIS A 38 -13.90 -5.83 -6.10
C HIS A 38 -13.53 -7.05 -6.95
N ALA A 39 -13.67 -6.97 -8.27
CA ALA A 39 -13.29 -8.04 -9.18
C ALA A 39 -11.77 -8.23 -9.18
N PHE A 40 -10.98 -7.15 -9.18
CA PHE A 40 -9.52 -7.22 -9.14
C PHE A 40 -9.02 -8.03 -7.93
N LEU A 41 -9.68 -7.90 -6.78
CA LEU A 41 -9.34 -8.63 -5.55
C LEU A 41 -9.92 -10.05 -5.47
N ASN A 42 -10.90 -10.37 -6.32
CA ASN A 42 -11.62 -11.65 -6.33
C ASN A 42 -11.48 -12.33 -7.69
N GLY A 43 -10.24 -12.61 -8.12
CA GLY A 43 -9.97 -13.44 -9.31
C GLY A 43 -10.40 -12.83 -10.64
N TRP A 44 -10.65 -11.52 -10.71
CA TRP A 44 -11.13 -10.83 -11.93
C TRP A 44 -12.46 -11.39 -12.45
N GLU A 45 -13.29 -11.94 -11.57
CA GLU A 45 -14.65 -12.38 -11.90
C GLU A 45 -15.52 -11.17 -12.27
N THR A 46 -15.73 -10.95 -13.56
CA THR A 46 -16.53 -9.83 -14.05
C THR A 46 -17.08 -10.09 -15.45
N PRO A 47 -18.30 -9.63 -15.78
CA PRO A 47 -18.87 -9.85 -17.12
C PRO A 47 -18.13 -9.06 -18.22
N ASN A 48 -17.41 -7.98 -17.86
CA ASN A 48 -16.79 -7.10 -18.84
C ASN A 48 -15.37 -6.72 -18.43
N LEU A 49 -14.40 -7.11 -19.25
CA LEU A 49 -13.03 -6.59 -19.19
C LEU A 49 -12.98 -5.22 -19.89
N LYS A 50 -12.40 -4.21 -19.22
CA LYS A 50 -12.06 -2.92 -19.82
C LYS A 50 -10.60 -2.91 -20.23
N LYS A 51 -10.26 -1.96 -21.10
CA LYS A 51 -8.86 -1.65 -21.43
C LYS A 51 -8.19 -1.00 -20.22
N GLY A 52 -6.95 -1.40 -19.95
CA GLY A 52 -6.18 -0.90 -18.83
C GLY A 52 -4.92 -1.74 -18.66
N ASN A 53 -3.87 -1.11 -18.16
CA ASN A 53 -2.55 -1.73 -18.01
C ASN A 53 -1.96 -1.52 -16.61
N ASN A 54 -2.73 -0.94 -15.69
CA ASN A 54 -2.23 -0.60 -14.37
C ASN A 54 -3.27 -0.87 -13.26
N ALA A 55 -2.77 -1.26 -12.10
CA ALA A 55 -3.53 -1.34 -10.86
C ALA A 55 -2.62 -1.03 -9.68
N PHE A 56 -3.16 -0.38 -8.64
CA PHE A 56 -2.41 -0.10 -7.43
C PHE A 56 -3.26 -0.22 -6.17
N ALA A 57 -2.60 -0.49 -5.06
CA ALA A 57 -3.15 -0.41 -3.72
C ALA A 57 -2.14 0.30 -2.80
N HIS A 58 -2.57 1.40 -2.21
CA HIS A 58 -1.85 2.15 -1.20
C HIS A 58 -2.59 2.05 0.12
N GLY A 59 -1.89 1.73 1.20
CA GLY A 59 -2.42 1.67 2.55
C GLY A 59 -1.49 2.39 3.51
N LYS A 60 -2.07 3.18 4.42
CA LYS A 60 -1.31 3.88 5.45
C LYS A 60 -2.03 3.87 6.78
N MET A 61 -1.38 3.31 7.79
CA MET A 61 -1.82 3.36 9.17
C MET A 61 -0.88 4.24 9.99
N LYS A 62 -1.45 5.09 10.84
CA LYS A 62 -0.70 5.92 11.79
C LYS A 62 -1.30 5.77 13.19
N LEU A 63 -0.43 5.53 14.16
CA LEU A 63 -0.73 5.64 15.58
C LEU A 63 0.20 6.68 16.17
N GLU A 64 -0.35 7.83 16.54
CA GLU A 64 0.41 9.03 16.92
C GLU A 64 0.03 9.46 18.35
N THR A 65 1.01 9.98 19.07
CA THR A 65 0.82 10.61 20.38
C THR A 65 1.25 12.05 20.25
N LYS A 66 0.38 12.97 20.63
CA LYS A 66 0.66 14.40 20.69
C LYS A 66 0.79 14.84 22.14
N GLN A 67 1.85 15.59 22.44
CA GLN A 67 2.06 16.25 23.71
C GLN A 67 2.62 17.64 23.43
N ASP A 68 1.90 18.66 23.88
CA ASP A 68 2.18 20.06 23.55
C ASP A 68 2.29 20.27 22.03
N ASN A 69 3.42 20.79 21.56
CA ASN A 69 3.70 21.01 20.15
C ASN A 69 4.36 19.80 19.48
N TRP A 70 4.66 18.72 20.21
CA TRP A 70 5.35 17.54 19.68
C TRP A 70 4.36 16.44 19.32
N THR A 71 4.63 15.76 18.22
CA THR A 71 3.92 14.54 17.82
C THR A 71 4.94 13.44 17.51
N VAL A 72 4.76 12.28 18.14
CA VAL A 72 5.54 11.07 17.87
C VAL A 72 4.60 9.98 17.38
N GLY A 73 4.96 9.28 16.31
CA GLY A 73 4.10 8.32 15.65
C GLY A 73 4.79 7.02 15.29
N TRP A 74 4.03 5.94 15.33
CA TRP A 74 4.33 4.72 14.62
C TRP A 74 3.52 4.71 13.31
N ILE A 75 4.21 4.44 12.20
CA ILE A 75 3.66 4.50 10.84
C ILE A 75 3.86 3.13 10.19
N TRP A 76 2.83 2.66 9.52
CA TRP A 76 2.90 1.51 8.62
C TRP A 76 2.36 1.91 7.26
N THR A 77 3.10 1.55 6.20
CA THR A 77 2.66 1.75 4.82
C THR A 77 2.71 0.43 4.06
N TYR A 78 1.75 0.28 3.15
CA TYR A 78 1.64 -0.82 2.22
C TYR A 78 1.47 -0.22 0.83
N ASP A 79 2.41 -0.48 -0.06
CA ASP A 79 2.41 0.03 -1.42
C ASP A 79 2.51 -1.16 -2.36
N TYR A 80 1.56 -1.27 -3.28
CA TYR A 80 1.50 -2.32 -4.28
C TYR A 80 1.11 -1.73 -5.61
N GLN A 81 1.87 -2.05 -6.65
CA GLN A 81 1.61 -1.63 -8.02
C GLN A 81 1.84 -2.80 -8.95
N ILE A 82 0.91 -3.01 -9.88
CA ILE A 82 1.10 -3.92 -11.00
C ILE A 82 0.90 -3.16 -12.29
N HIS A 83 1.86 -3.31 -13.19
CA HIS A 83 1.71 -3.00 -14.60
C HIS A 83 1.61 -4.30 -15.40
N PHE A 84 0.72 -4.37 -16.39
CA PHE A 84 0.58 -5.53 -17.27
C PHE A 84 0.24 -5.08 -18.69
N SER A 85 0.62 -5.84 -19.71
CA SER A 85 0.18 -5.57 -21.08
C SER A 85 -1.33 -5.83 -21.24
N ASP A 86 -1.96 -5.19 -22.23
CA ASP A 86 -3.37 -5.47 -22.58
C ASP A 86 -3.59 -6.97 -22.87
N ASP A 87 -2.60 -7.63 -23.51
CA ASP A 87 -2.65 -9.06 -23.80
C ASP A 87 -2.56 -9.91 -22.53
N MET A 88 -1.73 -9.52 -21.55
CA MET A 88 -1.61 -10.20 -20.27
C MET A 88 -2.90 -10.06 -19.43
N ALA A 89 -3.49 -8.86 -19.38
CA ALA A 89 -4.77 -8.63 -18.72
C ALA A 89 -5.89 -9.48 -19.34
N LYS A 90 -5.95 -9.53 -20.67
CA LYS A 90 -6.95 -10.32 -21.40
C LYS A 90 -6.75 -11.81 -21.17
N LEU A 91 -5.51 -12.31 -21.26
CA LEU A 91 -5.21 -13.71 -21.05
C LEU A 91 -5.58 -14.15 -19.62
N TYR A 92 -5.19 -13.36 -18.61
CA TYR A 92 -5.53 -13.64 -17.22
C TYR A 92 -7.05 -13.67 -17.00
N TYR A 93 -7.77 -12.67 -17.52
CA TYR A 93 -9.23 -12.63 -17.49
C TYR A 93 -9.88 -13.87 -18.14
N GLN A 94 -9.39 -14.29 -19.31
CA GLN A 94 -9.92 -15.46 -20.02
C GLN A 94 -9.70 -16.75 -19.23
N ILE A 95 -8.55 -16.91 -18.58
CA ILE A 95 -8.25 -18.07 -17.73
C ILE A 95 -9.18 -18.10 -16.51
N GLU A 96 -9.29 -16.99 -15.78
CA GLU A 96 -10.09 -16.95 -14.53
C GLU A 96 -11.60 -17.06 -14.76
N ASN A 97 -12.09 -16.72 -15.96
CA ASN A 97 -13.51 -16.76 -16.31
C ASN A 97 -13.86 -17.92 -17.26
N ASP A 98 -13.00 -18.94 -17.38
CA ASP A 98 -13.18 -20.11 -18.25
C ASP A 98 -13.57 -19.76 -19.71
N GLN A 99 -13.02 -18.67 -20.24
CA GLN A 99 -13.27 -18.23 -21.60
C GLN A 99 -12.26 -18.84 -22.57
N LEU A 100 -12.70 -19.01 -23.83
CA LEU A 100 -11.81 -19.43 -24.90
C LEU A 100 -10.70 -18.39 -25.12
N ILE A 101 -9.45 -18.86 -25.11
CA ILE A 101 -8.29 -18.05 -25.46
C ILE A 101 -8.32 -17.78 -26.97
N ASP A 102 -8.06 -16.53 -27.36
CA ASP A 102 -8.03 -16.12 -28.77
C ASP A 102 -7.04 -16.98 -29.55
N ALA A 103 -7.48 -17.68 -30.59
CA ALA A 103 -6.61 -18.49 -31.45
C ALA A 103 -5.87 -17.64 -32.50
N ASN A 104 -4.73 -18.15 -32.97
CA ASN A 104 -3.95 -17.59 -34.08
C ASN A 104 -3.50 -16.15 -33.85
N LYS A 105 -3.24 -15.78 -32.59
CA LYS A 105 -2.81 -14.45 -32.19
C LYS A 105 -1.40 -14.50 -31.61
N TYR A 106 -0.58 -13.55 -32.03
CA TYR A 106 0.69 -13.26 -31.38
C TYR A 106 0.42 -12.32 -30.20
N ASN A 107 0.84 -12.74 -29.01
CA ASN A 107 0.60 -12.00 -27.77
C ASN A 107 1.94 -11.61 -27.14
N GLN A 108 2.02 -10.35 -26.71
CA GLN A 108 3.14 -9.84 -25.92
C GLN A 108 2.70 -9.75 -24.47
N LEU A 109 3.18 -10.69 -23.66
CA LEU A 109 2.79 -10.85 -22.27
C LEU A 109 3.82 -10.13 -21.40
N GLU A 110 3.39 -9.06 -20.74
CA GLU A 110 4.22 -8.32 -19.81
C GLU A 110 3.51 -8.19 -18.48
N LEU A 111 4.25 -8.38 -17.39
CA LEU A 111 3.79 -8.19 -16.03
C LEU A 111 4.95 -7.64 -15.20
N GLU A 112 4.77 -6.48 -14.60
CA GLU A 112 5.68 -5.88 -13.63
C GLU A 112 4.91 -5.70 -12.32
N ALA A 113 5.42 -6.28 -11.24
CA ALA A 113 4.79 -6.24 -9.93
C ALA A 113 5.79 -5.68 -8.91
N GLN A 114 5.43 -4.56 -8.31
CA GLN A 114 6.21 -3.88 -7.29
C GLN A 114 5.42 -3.83 -6.00
N HIS A 115 6.04 -4.29 -4.92
CA HIS A 115 5.47 -4.26 -3.60
C HIS A 115 6.50 -3.77 -2.59
N VAL A 116 6.11 -2.83 -1.76
CA VAL A 116 6.85 -2.51 -0.54
C VAL A 116 5.93 -2.39 0.64
N ASP A 117 6.30 -3.06 1.73
CA ASP A 117 5.70 -2.92 3.04
C ASP A 117 6.73 -2.26 3.96
N THR A 118 6.37 -1.13 4.57
CA THR A 118 7.26 -0.39 5.45
C THR A 118 6.65 -0.15 6.82
N VAL A 119 7.53 -0.06 7.81
CA VAL A 119 7.16 0.37 9.16
C VAL A 119 8.17 1.41 9.63
N GLY A 120 7.76 2.32 10.49
CA GLY A 120 8.70 3.30 11.00
C GLY A 120 8.14 4.24 12.03
N THR A 121 8.95 5.26 12.31
CA THR A 121 8.64 6.26 13.31
C THR A 121 8.58 7.64 12.68
N ARG A 122 7.65 8.46 13.17
CA ARG A 122 7.45 9.84 12.76
C ARG A 122 7.70 10.75 13.96
N PHE A 123 8.39 11.86 13.72
CA PHE A 123 8.53 12.96 14.65
C PHE A 123 8.07 14.24 13.96
N ALA A 124 7.18 15.00 14.61
CA ALA A 124 6.67 16.26 14.09
C ALA A 124 6.56 17.33 15.19
N TYR A 125 6.63 18.59 14.76
CA TYR A 125 6.51 19.76 15.60
C TYR A 125 5.55 20.79 14.99
N ASP A 126 4.71 21.36 15.84
CA ASP A 126 3.72 22.38 15.51
C ASP A 126 4.27 23.78 15.84
N TRP A 127 4.58 24.56 14.79
CA TRP A 127 5.03 25.94 14.88
C TRP A 127 3.84 26.89 14.87
N LYS A 128 3.53 27.50 16.02
CA LYS A 128 2.56 28.60 16.10
C LYS A 128 3.22 29.89 15.60
N VAL A 129 2.99 30.23 14.34
CA VAL A 129 3.57 31.45 13.71
C VAL A 129 2.65 32.67 13.84
N HIS A 130 1.36 32.45 14.02
CA HIS A 130 0.33 33.44 14.36
C HIS A 130 -0.73 32.76 15.24
N PRO A 131 -1.55 33.48 16.03
CA PRO A 131 -2.68 32.89 16.74
C PRO A 131 -3.56 31.94 15.92
N ASP A 132 -3.74 32.21 14.63
CA ASP A 132 -4.61 31.44 13.73
C ASP A 132 -3.85 30.51 12.76
N TRP A 133 -2.51 30.57 12.75
CA TRP A 133 -1.70 29.82 11.80
C TRP A 133 -0.71 28.92 12.53
N THR A 134 -0.85 27.63 12.28
CA THR A 134 0.09 26.61 12.74
C THR A 134 0.72 25.92 11.53
N ILE A 135 2.05 25.92 11.46
CA ILE A 135 2.81 25.16 10.47
C ILE A 135 3.27 23.87 11.14
N VAL A 136 3.02 22.72 10.53
CA VAL A 136 3.49 21.42 11.06
C VAL A 136 4.65 20.93 10.22
N THR A 137 5.81 20.75 10.83
CA THR A 137 6.96 20.10 10.18
C THR A 137 7.18 18.74 10.79
N GLY A 138 7.48 17.72 9.99
CA GLY A 138 7.84 16.42 10.54
C GLY A 138 8.62 15.55 9.58
N ALA A 139 9.44 14.69 10.17
CA ALA A 139 10.21 13.68 9.47
C ALA A 139 9.68 12.30 9.83
N THR A 140 9.71 11.39 8.86
CA THR A 140 9.37 9.99 9.05
C THR A 140 10.53 9.13 8.59
N ALA A 141 11.03 8.25 9.45
CA ALA A 141 12.03 7.25 9.11
C ALA A 141 11.33 5.90 8.97
N LEU A 142 11.41 5.30 7.78
CA LEU A 142 10.77 4.03 7.42
C LEU A 142 11.82 2.97 7.12
N ILE A 143 11.56 1.73 7.52
CA ILE A 143 12.30 0.54 7.12
C ILE A 143 11.38 -0.40 6.36
N GLY A 144 11.86 -0.90 5.21
CA GLY A 144 11.17 -1.92 4.44
C GLY A 144 11.24 -3.27 5.14
N ARG A 145 10.09 -3.93 5.32
CA ARG A 145 10.02 -5.30 5.87
C ARG A 145 9.90 -6.32 4.76
N HIS A 146 9.11 -6.01 3.74
CA HIS A 146 8.96 -6.84 2.55
C HIS A 146 9.11 -5.95 1.31
N TYR A 147 9.85 -6.47 0.34
CA TYR A 147 10.07 -5.85 -0.95
C TYR A 147 9.99 -6.91 -2.03
N VAL A 148 9.17 -6.67 -3.03
CA VAL A 148 9.09 -7.47 -4.25
C VAL A 148 9.25 -6.54 -5.42
N ASP A 149 10.15 -6.91 -6.33
CA ASP A 149 10.30 -6.30 -7.64
C ASP A 149 10.38 -7.44 -8.65
N GLY A 150 9.24 -7.70 -9.31
CA GLY A 150 9.05 -8.81 -10.21
C GLY A 150 8.80 -8.29 -11.62
N LYS A 151 9.49 -8.86 -12.60
CA LYS A 151 9.27 -8.58 -14.02
C LYS A 151 9.18 -9.88 -14.80
N PHE A 152 8.12 -10.00 -15.58
CA PHE A 152 7.88 -11.09 -16.50
C PHE A 152 7.62 -10.51 -17.89
N GLN A 153 8.34 -11.05 -18.87
CA GLN A 153 8.15 -10.73 -20.28
C GLN A 153 8.20 -12.03 -21.07
N ALA A 154 7.19 -12.24 -21.90
CA ALA A 154 7.12 -13.38 -22.79
C ALA A 154 6.39 -13.00 -24.08
N THR A 155 6.69 -13.76 -25.13
CA THR A 155 5.97 -13.69 -26.40
C THR A 155 5.41 -15.06 -26.69
N GLY A 156 4.13 -15.14 -27.04
CA GLY A 156 3.46 -16.40 -27.32
C GLY A 156 2.60 -16.32 -28.55
N GLN A 157 2.54 -17.41 -29.32
CA GLN A 157 1.58 -17.57 -30.41
C GLN A 157 0.55 -18.60 -29.99
N THR A 158 -0.72 -18.20 -29.98
CA THR A 158 -1.82 -19.15 -29.79
C THR A 158 -2.13 -19.82 -31.12
N THR A 159 -2.48 -21.10 -31.09
CA THR A 159 -2.97 -21.84 -32.26
C THR A 159 -4.39 -22.31 -31.98
N ASN A 160 -5.17 -22.54 -33.04
CA ASN A 160 -6.48 -23.14 -32.91
C ASN A 160 -6.41 -24.51 -32.21
N MET A 161 -7.18 -24.69 -31.13
CA MET A 161 -7.24 -25.95 -30.36
C MET A 161 -7.53 -27.17 -31.24
N THR A 162 -8.45 -27.05 -32.20
CA THR A 162 -8.78 -28.14 -33.14
C THR A 162 -7.58 -28.51 -34.00
N GLU A 163 -6.84 -27.51 -34.50
CA GLU A 163 -5.62 -27.72 -35.28
C GLU A 163 -4.49 -28.31 -34.44
N LEU A 164 -4.40 -27.94 -33.16
CA LEU A 164 -3.45 -28.51 -32.20
C LEU A 164 -3.76 -29.99 -31.97
N MET A 165 -5.03 -30.34 -31.69
CA MET A 165 -5.43 -31.73 -31.47
C MET A 165 -5.21 -32.60 -32.72
N ASP A 166 -5.48 -32.09 -33.92
CA ASP A 166 -5.16 -32.79 -35.18
C ASP A 166 -3.64 -33.01 -35.35
N ARG A 167 -2.81 -32.05 -34.91
CA ARG A 167 -1.34 -32.16 -34.95
C ARG A 167 -0.74 -33.12 -33.94
N VAL A 168 -1.42 -33.46 -32.85
CA VAL A 168 -0.96 -34.46 -31.88
C VAL A 168 -1.74 -35.78 -31.94
N ALA A 169 -2.76 -35.90 -32.80
CA ALA A 169 -3.57 -37.11 -32.95
C ALA A 169 -2.78 -38.36 -33.42
N TRP A 170 -1.52 -38.20 -33.85
CA TRP A 170 -0.64 -39.29 -34.27
C TRP A 170 0.44 -39.66 -33.23
N LEU A 171 0.42 -39.05 -32.04
CA LEU A 171 1.21 -39.45 -30.87
C LEU A 171 0.37 -40.34 -29.93
#